data_AF-A0A0R3RIM6-F1
#
_entry.id   AF-A0A0R3RIM6-F1
#
_cell.length_a   1.000
_cell.length_b   1.000
_cell.length_c   1.000
_cell.angle_alpha   90.00
_cell.angle_beta   90.00
_cell.angle_gamma   90.00
#
_symmetry.space_group_name_H-M   'P 1'
#
loop_
_entity.id
_entity.type
_entity.pdbx_description
1 polymer ?
#
loop_
_entity_poly.entity_id
_entity_poly.type
_entity_poly.pdbx_seq_one_letter_code
_entity_poly.pdbx_strand_id
1 'polypeptide(L)'
;MAFQTWIAIFMIPLLILGMFGNLNLIYVTWKFKDLKNRNSYLVAAIAIFDFISEAYEWKKVIEIFLDKMIMRRVDCYHSIFIHCYTFNMSNVVMLFLGIDRFIALLLPVKYRTARTTPFIALAIGTGVIYSTAFATAGFIFSDDELIELCDQTMAYSPKIITIWNYTSVTIDLIVFVLNVIDYYLLRRAAKQRESRMFLIQMNV
;
A
#
# COMPACT_ATOMS: atom_id res chain seq x y z
N MET A 1 -16.53 -25.20 -3.72
CA MET A 1 -15.45 -26.08 -4.24
C MET A 1 -14.96 -25.69 -5.63
N ALA A 2 -15.55 -26.14 -6.76
CA ALA A 2 -14.97 -25.92 -8.10
C ALA A 2 -14.64 -24.44 -8.41
N PHE A 3 -15.57 -23.51 -8.10
CA PHE A 3 -15.38 -22.08 -8.29
C PHE A 3 -14.22 -21.49 -7.45
N GLN A 4 -14.11 -21.86 -6.17
CA GLN A 4 -13.02 -21.42 -5.29
C GLN A 4 -11.66 -21.94 -5.75
N THR A 5 -11.60 -23.17 -6.26
CA THR A 5 -10.37 -23.74 -6.83
C THR A 5 -9.89 -22.97 -8.06
N TRP A 6 -10.80 -22.55 -8.95
CA TRP A 6 -10.45 -21.69 -10.10
C TRP A 6 -9.88 -20.34 -9.65
N ILE A 7 -10.45 -19.74 -8.60
CA ILE A 7 -9.92 -18.50 -8.00
C ILE A 7 -8.51 -18.74 -7.46
N ALA A 8 -8.27 -19.81 -6.71
CA ALA A 8 -6.95 -20.12 -6.18
C ALA A 8 -5.91 -20.32 -7.29
N ILE A 9 -6.26 -21.05 -8.35
CA ILE A 9 -5.38 -21.25 -9.52
C ILE A 9 -5.01 -19.91 -10.17
N PHE A 10 -5.97 -18.99 -10.29
CA PHE A 10 -5.72 -17.66 -10.85
C PHE A 10 -4.88 -16.76 -9.93
N MET A 11 -5.02 -16.90 -8.60
CA MET A 11 -4.24 -16.13 -7.63
C MET A 11 -2.75 -16.50 -7.62
N ILE A 12 -2.39 -17.78 -7.80
CA ILE A 12 -0.99 -18.24 -7.76
C ILE A 12 -0.04 -17.39 -8.62
N PRO A 13 -0.26 -17.20 -9.94
CA PRO A 13 0.66 -16.40 -10.75
C PRO A 13 0.69 -14.93 -10.32
N LEU A 14 -0.42 -14.37 -9.82
CA LEU A 14 -0.48 -12.99 -9.32
C LEU A 14 0.37 -12.82 -8.06
N LEU A 15 0.25 -13.75 -7.09
CA LEU A 15 1.05 -13.73 -5.87
C LEU A 15 2.56 -13.86 -6.18
N ILE A 16 2.93 -14.74 -7.12
CA ILE A 16 4.33 -14.92 -7.54
C ILE A 16 4.85 -13.63 -8.17
N LEU A 17 4.11 -13.03 -9.10
CA LEU A 17 4.51 -11.80 -9.77
C LEU A 17 4.56 -10.61 -8.81
N GLY A 18 3.60 -10.51 -7.89
CA GLY A 18 3.54 -9.48 -6.85
C GLY A 18 4.75 -9.54 -5.91
N MET A 19 5.02 -10.73 -5.34
CA MET A 19 6.20 -10.94 -4.51
C MET A 19 7.50 -10.65 -5.27
N PHE A 20 7.62 -11.13 -6.51
CA PHE A 20 8.80 -10.86 -7.34
C PHE A 20 8.97 -9.36 -7.61
N GLY A 21 7.91 -8.65 -7.96
CA GLY A 21 7.93 -7.21 -8.19
C GLY A 21 8.37 -6.42 -6.96
N ASN A 22 7.77 -6.73 -5.80
CA ASN A 22 8.11 -6.08 -4.53
C ASN A 22 9.54 -6.36 -4.09
N LEU A 23 10.03 -7.59 -4.24
CA LEU A 23 11.44 -7.93 -3.96
C LEU A 23 12.40 -7.15 -4.87
N ASN A 24 12.08 -6.99 -6.14
CA ASN A 24 12.90 -6.20 -7.06
C ASN A 24 12.92 -4.71 -6.67
N LEU A 25 11.79 -4.13 -6.27
CA LEU A 25 11.73 -2.74 -5.79
C LEU A 25 12.60 -2.53 -4.55
N ILE A 26 12.56 -3.47 -3.61
CA ILE A 26 13.42 -3.46 -2.41
C ILE A 26 14.89 -3.55 -2.82
N TYR A 27 15.25 -4.50 -3.68
CA TYR A 27 16.61 -4.72 -4.15
C TYR A 27 17.18 -3.48 -4.88
N VAL A 28 16.42 -2.91 -5.80
CA VAL A 28 16.80 -1.72 -6.58
C VAL A 28 17.05 -0.54 -5.65
N THR A 29 16.15 -0.28 -4.70
CA THR A 29 16.30 0.83 -3.74
C THR A 29 17.51 0.65 -2.83
N TRP A 30 17.85 -0.59 -2.47
CA TRP A 30 19.03 -0.88 -1.67
C TRP A 30 20.33 -0.70 -2.46
N LYS A 31 20.37 -1.22 -3.70
CA LYS A 31 21.56 -1.27 -4.56
C LYS A 31 21.95 0.09 -5.13
N PHE A 32 21.01 0.83 -5.69
CA PHE A 32 21.31 2.07 -6.42
C PHE A 32 21.29 3.27 -5.47
N LYS A 33 22.47 3.80 -5.14
CA LYS A 33 22.61 4.97 -4.25
C LYS A 33 21.97 6.23 -4.83
N ASP A 34 21.96 6.37 -6.16
CA ASP A 34 21.36 7.52 -6.85
C ASP A 34 19.83 7.58 -6.72
N LEU A 35 19.21 6.44 -6.41
CA LEU A 35 17.78 6.35 -6.13
C LEU A 35 17.44 6.64 -4.66
N LYS A 36 18.41 6.89 -3.77
CA LYS A 36 18.15 7.09 -2.33
C LYS A 36 17.63 8.50 -2.03
N ASN A 37 16.47 8.81 -2.56
CA ASN A 37 15.69 10.00 -2.24
C ASN A 37 14.48 9.64 -1.36
N ARG A 38 13.82 10.66 -0.81
CA ARG A 38 12.67 10.50 0.09
C ARG A 38 11.55 9.63 -0.50
N ASN A 39 11.18 9.87 -1.75
CA ASN A 39 10.14 9.12 -2.47
C ASN A 39 10.52 7.64 -2.58
N SER A 40 11.76 7.32 -2.96
CA SER A 40 12.22 5.93 -3.07
C SER A 40 12.22 5.19 -1.74
N TYR A 41 12.49 5.86 -0.61
CA TYR A 41 12.33 5.23 0.71
C TYR A 41 10.87 4.89 1.03
N LEU A 42 9.91 5.74 0.66
CA LEU A 42 8.49 5.45 0.83
C LEU A 42 8.04 4.30 -0.07
N VAL A 43 8.49 4.26 -1.33
CA VAL A 43 8.23 3.15 -2.26
C VAL A 43 8.82 1.84 -1.72
N ALA A 44 10.03 1.86 -1.17
CA ALA A 44 10.61 0.67 -0.57
C ALA A 44 9.84 0.21 0.69
N ALA A 45 9.35 1.15 1.51
CA ALA A 45 8.51 0.81 2.66
C ALA A 45 7.19 0.13 2.23
N ILE A 46 6.51 0.68 1.21
CA ILE A 46 5.32 0.07 0.59
C ILE A 46 5.65 -1.34 0.09
N ALA A 47 6.72 -1.49 -0.69
CA ALA A 47 7.12 -2.80 -1.22
C ALA A 47 7.42 -3.84 -0.12
N ILE A 48 7.97 -3.43 1.03
CA ILE A 48 8.17 -4.32 2.18
C ILE A 48 6.83 -4.76 2.77
N PHE A 49 5.90 -3.83 2.98
CA PHE A 49 4.58 -4.15 3.54
C PHE A 49 3.74 -4.99 2.58
N ASP A 50 3.78 -4.70 1.28
CA ASP A 50 3.10 -5.48 0.26
C ASP A 50 3.70 -6.89 0.18
N PHE A 51 5.04 -7.02 0.18
CA PHE A 51 5.68 -8.34 0.19
C PHE A 51 5.23 -9.21 1.37
N ILE A 52 5.14 -8.62 2.58
CA ILE A 52 4.64 -9.33 3.76
C ILE A 52 3.17 -9.70 3.56
N SER A 53 2.32 -8.75 3.14
CA SER A 53 0.88 -8.98 2.97
C SER A 53 0.59 -10.09 1.96
N GLU A 54 1.28 -10.09 0.82
CA GLU A 54 1.20 -11.10 -0.23
C GLU A 54 1.68 -12.48 0.25
N ALA A 55 2.70 -12.53 1.12
CA ALA A 55 3.16 -13.78 1.72
C ALA A 55 2.06 -14.47 2.54
N TYR A 56 1.20 -13.70 3.22
CA TYR A 56 0.07 -14.25 3.98
C TYR A 56 -1.12 -14.66 3.11
N GLU A 57 -1.31 -14.06 1.93
CA GLU A 57 -2.35 -14.49 0.99
C GLU A 57 -2.13 -15.93 0.47
N TRP A 58 -0.90 -16.44 0.54
CA TRP A 58 -0.65 -17.87 0.29
C TRP A 58 -1.41 -18.79 1.24
N LYS A 59 -1.67 -18.35 2.48
CA LYS A 59 -2.48 -19.13 3.43
C LYS A 59 -3.86 -19.43 2.84
N LYS A 60 -4.51 -18.42 2.26
CA LYS A 60 -5.83 -18.53 1.62
C LYS A 60 -5.80 -19.56 0.48
N VAL A 61 -4.79 -19.49 -0.38
CA VAL A 61 -4.60 -20.45 -1.48
C VAL A 61 -4.44 -21.87 -0.95
N ILE A 62 -3.62 -22.07 0.09
CA ILE A 62 -3.38 -23.38 0.72
C ILE A 62 -4.68 -23.94 1.33
N GLU A 63 -5.45 -23.11 2.04
CA GLU A 63 -6.71 -23.53 2.68
C GLU A 63 -7.77 -23.95 1.67
N ILE A 64 -7.85 -23.27 0.52
CA ILE A 64 -8.73 -23.67 -0.58
C ILE A 64 -8.31 -25.04 -1.13
N PHE A 65 -7.01 -25.29 -1.33
CA PHE A 65 -6.53 -26.58 -1.84
C PHE A 65 -6.68 -27.74 -0.83
N LEU A 66 -6.59 -27.44 0.47
CA LEU A 66 -6.77 -28.42 1.55
C LEU A 66 -8.23 -28.66 1.92
N ASP A 67 -9.18 -27.97 1.27
CA ASP A 67 -10.62 -27.98 1.60
C ASP A 67 -10.91 -27.61 3.08
N LYS A 68 -10.06 -26.75 3.65
CA LYS A 68 -10.15 -26.27 5.04
C LYS A 68 -10.60 -24.81 5.08
N MET A 69 -11.77 -24.55 4.51
CA MET A 69 -12.25 -23.18 4.31
C MET A 69 -13.06 -22.64 5.49
N ILE A 70 -13.51 -23.47 6.42
CA ILE A 70 -14.35 -23.04 7.55
C ILE A 70 -13.52 -22.94 8.81
N MET A 71 -13.54 -21.76 9.45
CA MET A 71 -12.95 -21.54 10.76
C MET A 71 -13.68 -20.45 11.53
N ARG A 72 -13.43 -20.36 12.84
CA ARG A 72 -13.95 -19.27 13.67
C ARG A 72 -13.25 -17.96 13.29
N ARG A 73 -13.99 -16.85 13.28
CA ARG A 73 -13.46 -15.53 12.95
C ARG A 73 -12.29 -15.13 13.84
N VAL A 74 -12.36 -15.40 15.15
CA VAL A 74 -11.25 -15.18 16.08
C VAL A 74 -9.96 -15.91 15.68
N ASP A 75 -10.07 -17.19 15.30
CA ASP A 75 -8.93 -18.02 14.88
C ASP A 75 -8.36 -17.50 13.53
N CYS A 76 -9.25 -17.09 12.62
CA CYS A 76 -8.86 -16.47 11.36
C CYS A 76 -8.08 -15.17 11.58
N TYR A 77 -8.65 -14.25 12.36
CA TYR A 77 -8.06 -12.95 12.62
C TYR A 77 -6.70 -13.09 13.28
N HIS A 78 -6.56 -13.98 14.28
CA HIS A 78 -5.27 -14.28 14.91
C HIS A 78 -4.23 -14.82 13.94
N SER A 79 -4.64 -15.48 12.87
CA SER A 79 -3.72 -16.01 11.88
C SER A 79 -3.33 -15.01 10.79
N ILE A 80 -4.17 -14.00 10.52
CA ILE A 80 -3.94 -13.01 9.45
C ILE A 80 -3.78 -11.57 9.96
N PHE A 81 -3.65 -11.35 11.27
CA PHE A 81 -3.53 -10.00 11.82
C PHE A 81 -2.32 -9.25 11.24
N ILE A 82 -1.21 -9.96 10.98
CA ILE A 82 0.00 -9.37 10.38
C ILE A 82 -0.30 -8.86 8.98
N HIS A 83 -1.01 -9.66 8.17
CA HIS A 83 -1.48 -9.25 6.84
C HIS A 83 -2.36 -8.00 6.93
N CYS A 84 -3.36 -7.99 7.81
CA CYS A 84 -4.24 -6.84 8.00
C CYS A 84 -3.45 -5.59 8.42
N TYR A 85 -2.45 -5.77 9.29
CA TYR A 85 -1.59 -4.70 9.77
C TYR A 85 -0.71 -4.13 8.65
N THR A 86 -0.01 -4.98 7.89
CA THR A 86 0.88 -4.53 6.82
C THR A 86 0.12 -3.95 5.64
N PHE A 87 -1.08 -4.45 5.32
CA PHE A 87 -1.95 -3.86 4.32
C PHE A 87 -2.32 -2.41 4.71
N ASN A 88 -2.73 -2.20 5.97
CA ASN A 88 -3.05 -0.87 6.49
C ASN A 88 -1.84 0.07 6.49
N MET A 89 -0.65 -0.44 6.83
CA MET A 89 0.60 0.32 6.74
C MET A 89 0.87 0.76 5.30
N SER A 90 0.72 -0.14 4.33
CA SER A 90 0.94 0.15 2.91
C SER A 90 0.01 1.26 2.42
N ASN A 91 -1.29 1.17 2.75
CA ASN A 91 -2.28 2.18 2.35
C ASN A 91 -1.93 3.58 2.86
N VAL A 92 -1.59 3.71 4.15
CA VAL A 92 -1.21 5.01 4.71
C VAL A 92 0.10 5.53 4.09
N VAL A 93 1.12 4.67 3.91
CA VAL A 93 2.38 5.12 3.30
C VAL A 93 2.18 5.53 1.83
N MET A 94 1.25 4.89 1.11
CA MET A 94 0.87 5.27 -0.25
C MET A 94 0.26 6.68 -0.31
N LEU A 95 -0.55 7.06 0.69
CA LEU A 95 -1.03 8.44 0.85
C LEU A 95 0.12 9.43 1.02
N PHE A 96 1.07 9.13 1.92
CA PHE A 96 2.23 10.00 2.13
C PHE A 96 3.12 10.10 0.88
N LEU A 97 3.23 9.03 0.10
CA LEU A 97 3.93 9.05 -1.19
C LEU A 97 3.26 10.02 -2.19
N GLY A 98 1.93 10.02 -2.27
CA GLY A 98 1.18 10.99 -3.08
C GLY A 98 1.38 12.43 -2.60
N ILE A 99 1.28 12.66 -1.28
CA ILE A 99 1.52 13.97 -0.67
C ILE A 99 2.95 14.47 -0.95
N ASP A 100 3.95 13.59 -0.86
CA ASP A 100 5.35 13.95 -1.09
C ASP A 100 5.59 14.46 -2.52
N ARG A 101 5.01 13.76 -3.51
CA ARG A 101 5.06 14.15 -4.94
C ARG A 101 4.37 15.49 -5.17
N PHE A 102 3.21 15.68 -4.58
CA PHE A 102 2.46 16.93 -4.66
C PHE A 102 3.26 18.13 -4.09
N ILE A 103 3.90 17.96 -2.93
CA ILE A 103 4.77 18.99 -2.33
C ILE A 103 5.98 19.28 -3.23
N ALA A 104 6.58 18.26 -3.83
CA ALA A 104 7.73 18.41 -4.72
C ALA A 104 7.40 19.27 -5.96
N LEU A 105 6.17 19.13 -6.50
CA LEU A 105 5.71 19.89 -7.66
C LEU A 105 5.31 21.33 -7.32
N LEU A 106 4.65 21.55 -6.17
CA LEU A 106 4.21 22.89 -5.79
C LEU A 106 5.32 23.77 -5.24
N LEU A 107 6.24 23.20 -4.45
CA LEU A 107 7.24 23.95 -3.69
C LEU A 107 8.66 23.38 -3.90
N PRO A 108 9.18 23.38 -5.13
CA PRO A 108 10.42 22.68 -5.48
C PRO A 108 11.64 23.17 -4.68
N VAL A 109 11.72 24.47 -4.38
CA VAL A 109 12.83 25.07 -3.61
C VAL A 109 12.80 24.60 -2.15
N LYS A 110 11.61 24.61 -1.52
CA LYS A 110 11.42 24.17 -0.14
C LYS A 110 11.55 22.66 -0.01
N TYR A 111 11.10 21.91 -1.01
CA TYR A 111 11.24 20.46 -1.05
C TYR A 111 12.71 20.03 -1.04
N ARG A 112 13.57 20.71 -1.82
CA ARG A 112 15.00 20.41 -1.89
C ARG A 112 15.76 20.67 -0.57
N THR A 113 15.30 21.62 0.24
CA THR A 113 15.93 21.96 1.54
C THR A 113 15.32 21.20 2.72
N ALA A 114 14.15 20.59 2.54
CA ALA A 114 13.45 19.85 3.59
C ALA A 114 14.13 18.51 3.91
N ARG A 115 14.28 18.21 5.20
CA ARG A 115 14.88 16.95 5.67
C ARG A 115 13.97 15.76 5.36
N THR A 116 14.56 14.67 4.88
CA THR A 116 13.87 13.43 4.50
C THR A 116 13.37 12.63 5.69
N THR A 117 14.20 12.47 6.72
CA THR A 117 13.91 11.65 7.91
C THR A 117 12.61 12.02 8.64
N PRO A 118 12.32 13.28 8.99
CA PRO A 118 11.10 13.61 9.73
C PRO A 118 9.83 13.32 8.92
N PHE A 119 9.87 13.46 7.60
CA PHE A 119 8.72 13.16 6.74
C PHE A 119 8.45 11.65 6.73
N ILE A 120 9.48 10.83 6.54
CA ILE A 120 9.34 9.37 6.58
C ILE A 120 8.88 8.92 7.96
N ALA A 121 9.44 9.48 9.04
CA ALA A 121 9.03 9.16 10.40
C ALA A 121 7.56 9.51 10.66
N LEU A 122 7.07 10.63 10.12
CA LEU A 122 5.65 11.00 10.17
C LEU A 122 4.78 10.01 9.40
N ALA A 123 5.19 9.61 8.19
CA ALA A 123 4.45 8.64 7.39
C ALA A 123 4.33 7.29 8.09
N ILE A 124 5.45 6.74 8.55
CA ILE A 124 5.50 5.47 9.29
C ILE A 124 4.74 5.59 10.61
N GLY A 125 4.93 6.68 11.37
CA GLY A 125 4.24 6.89 12.64
C GLY A 125 2.72 6.96 12.48
N THR A 126 2.23 7.67 11.47
CA THR A 126 0.80 7.72 11.14
C THR A 126 0.28 6.34 10.71
N GLY A 127 1.05 5.63 9.90
CA GLY A 127 0.73 4.25 9.49
C GLY A 127 0.60 3.32 10.69
N VAL A 128 1.55 3.39 11.64
CA VAL A 128 1.53 2.58 12.87
C VAL A 128 0.28 2.91 13.69
N ILE A 129 -0.03 4.18 13.91
CA ILE A 129 -1.22 4.58 14.69
C ILE A 129 -2.50 4.03 14.04
N TYR A 130 -2.66 4.23 12.72
CA TYR A 130 -3.82 3.74 11.97
C TYR A 130 -3.93 2.21 12.02
N SER A 131 -2.83 1.52 11.73
CA SER A 131 -2.79 0.05 11.65
C SER A 131 -2.98 -0.59 13.02
N THR A 132 -2.40 -0.03 14.08
CA THR A 132 -2.60 -0.48 15.46
C THR A 132 -4.04 -0.28 15.91
N ALA A 133 -4.68 0.84 15.56
CA ALA A 133 -6.08 1.07 15.93
C ALA A 133 -7.01 -0.02 15.34
N PHE A 134 -6.84 -0.34 14.06
CA PHE A 134 -7.58 -1.44 13.42
C PHE A 134 -7.16 -2.82 13.94
N ALA A 135 -5.87 -3.02 14.22
CA ALA A 135 -5.38 -4.28 14.76
C ALA A 135 -6.02 -4.58 16.12
N THR A 136 -6.00 -3.60 17.02
CA THR A 136 -6.61 -3.70 18.35
C THR A 136 -8.12 -3.87 18.26
N ALA A 137 -8.79 -3.11 17.38
CA ALA A 137 -10.23 -3.27 17.16
C ALA A 137 -10.56 -4.69 16.66
N GLY A 138 -9.79 -5.24 15.73
CA GLY A 138 -10.00 -6.61 15.26
C GLY A 138 -9.83 -7.64 16.38
N PHE A 139 -8.85 -7.51 17.28
CA PHE A 139 -8.70 -8.42 18.42
C PHE A 139 -9.86 -8.29 19.43
N ILE A 140 -10.35 -7.08 19.69
CA ILE A 140 -11.41 -6.84 20.70
C ILE A 140 -12.78 -7.28 20.18
N PHE A 141 -13.07 -7.04 18.90
CA PHE A 141 -14.39 -7.25 18.29
C PHE A 141 -14.49 -8.54 17.48
N SER A 142 -13.46 -9.39 17.47
CA SER A 142 -13.55 -10.74 16.88
C SER A 142 -14.54 -11.60 17.65
N ASP A 143 -15.37 -12.34 16.93
CA ASP A 143 -16.36 -13.26 17.47
C ASP A 143 -16.04 -14.72 17.11
N ASP A 144 -16.81 -15.65 17.68
CA ASP A 144 -16.71 -17.09 17.42
C ASP A 144 -17.57 -17.54 16.21
N GLU A 145 -18.05 -16.59 15.39
CA GLU A 145 -18.84 -16.92 14.20
C GLU A 145 -18.00 -17.72 13.21
N LEU A 146 -18.60 -18.76 12.63
CA LEU A 146 -17.96 -19.55 11.59
C LEU A 146 -18.00 -18.77 10.29
N ILE A 147 -16.83 -18.47 9.75
CA ILE A 147 -16.67 -17.81 8.46
C ILE A 147 -16.20 -18.82 7.41
N GLU A 148 -16.68 -18.64 6.19
CA GLU A 148 -16.17 -19.33 5.02
C GLU A 148 -15.06 -18.48 4.40
N LEU A 149 -13.88 -19.08 4.27
CA LEU A 149 -12.64 -18.50 3.79
C LEU A 149 -12.06 -17.43 4.73
N CYS A 150 -10.84 -17.68 5.21
CA CYS A 150 -10.12 -16.69 6.00
C CYS A 150 -9.44 -15.68 5.08
N ASP A 151 -10.04 -14.50 4.95
CA ASP A 151 -9.43 -13.35 4.30
C ASP A 151 -9.67 -12.06 5.11
N GLN A 152 -9.01 -10.97 4.72
CA GLN A 152 -9.10 -9.69 5.43
C GLN A 152 -10.54 -9.18 5.59
N THR A 153 -11.41 -9.44 4.60
CA THR A 153 -12.79 -8.96 4.63
C THR A 153 -13.65 -9.74 5.62
N MET A 154 -13.38 -11.04 5.76
CA MET A 154 -14.09 -11.92 6.67
C MET A 154 -13.49 -11.92 8.08
N ALA A 155 -12.20 -11.59 8.24
CA ALA A 155 -11.55 -11.59 9.55
C ALA A 155 -12.03 -10.46 10.47
N TYR A 156 -12.50 -9.35 9.91
CA TYR A 156 -13.13 -8.29 10.69
C TYR A 156 -14.62 -8.59 10.95
N SER A 157 -15.10 -8.25 12.15
CA SER A 157 -16.53 -8.24 12.46
C SER A 157 -17.29 -7.26 11.54
N PRO A 158 -18.58 -7.49 11.22
CA PRO A 158 -19.37 -6.64 10.30
C PRO A 158 -19.31 -5.13 10.58
N LYS A 159 -19.21 -4.74 11.86
CA LYS A 159 -19.06 -3.32 12.23
C LYS A 159 -17.69 -2.76 11.85
N ILE A 160 -16.62 -3.53 12.14
CA ILE A 160 -15.24 -3.10 11.90
C ILE A 160 -14.92 -3.09 10.41
N ILE A 161 -15.37 -4.10 9.66
CA ILE A 161 -15.16 -4.13 8.20
C ILE A 161 -15.83 -2.95 7.50
N THR A 162 -17.02 -2.55 7.96
CA THR A 162 -17.73 -1.38 7.40
C THR A 162 -16.92 -0.11 7.61
N ILE A 163 -16.46 0.13 8.84
CA ILE A 163 -15.61 1.29 9.17
C ILE A 163 -14.32 1.27 8.35
N TRP A 164 -13.65 0.12 8.33
CA TRP A 164 -12.40 -0.08 7.60
C TRP A 164 -12.56 0.17 6.09
N ASN A 165 -13.64 -0.33 5.48
CA ASN A 165 -13.93 -0.11 4.07
C ASN A 165 -14.10 1.39 3.78
N TYR A 166 -14.89 2.11 4.59
CA TYR A 166 -15.07 3.54 4.40
C TYR A 166 -13.77 4.32 4.55
N THR A 167 -12.94 4.01 5.54
CA THR A 167 -11.67 4.70 5.75
C THR A 167 -10.67 4.38 4.65
N SER A 168 -10.51 3.11 4.27
CA SER A 168 -9.58 2.67 3.23
C SER A 168 -9.95 3.26 1.87
N VAL A 169 -11.24 3.18 1.47
CA VAL A 169 -11.71 3.78 0.22
C VAL A 169 -11.52 5.30 0.22
N THR A 170 -11.70 5.97 1.36
CA THR A 170 -11.45 7.41 1.46
C THR A 170 -9.98 7.74 1.23
N ILE A 171 -9.05 6.97 1.81
CA ILE A 171 -7.62 7.14 1.59
C ILE A 171 -7.28 6.92 0.11
N ASP A 172 -7.79 5.84 -0.49
CA ASP A 172 -7.53 5.49 -1.88
C ASP A 172 -8.06 6.57 -2.85
N LEU A 173 -9.24 7.14 -2.56
CA LEU A 173 -9.79 8.26 -3.32
C LEU A 173 -8.90 9.50 -3.22
N ILE A 174 -8.38 9.82 -2.03
CA ILE A 174 -7.45 10.94 -1.86
C ILE A 174 -6.15 10.68 -2.65
N VAL A 175 -5.60 9.47 -2.57
CA VAL A 175 -4.42 9.05 -3.35
C VAL A 175 -4.68 9.22 -4.84
N PHE A 176 -5.82 8.75 -5.33
CA PHE A 176 -6.20 8.87 -6.74
C PHE A 176 -6.25 10.35 -7.17
N VAL A 177 -6.95 11.20 -6.40
CA VAL A 177 -7.05 12.64 -6.69
C VAL A 177 -5.68 13.31 -6.70
N LEU A 178 -4.82 13.02 -5.71
CA LEU A 178 -3.47 13.55 -5.66
C LEU A 178 -2.66 13.14 -6.91
N ASN A 179 -2.68 11.86 -7.30
CA ASN A 179 -1.96 11.39 -8.48
C ASN A 179 -2.47 12.03 -9.78
N VAL A 180 -3.79 12.27 -9.89
CA VAL A 180 -4.38 12.98 -11.04
C VAL A 180 -3.86 14.42 -11.10
N ILE A 181 -3.88 15.13 -9.96
CA ILE A 181 -3.35 16.50 -9.88
C ILE A 181 -1.86 16.53 -10.21
N ASP A 182 -1.08 15.62 -9.64
CA ASP A 182 0.36 15.50 -9.87
C ASP A 182 0.67 15.28 -11.36
N TYR A 183 -0.09 14.41 -12.02
CA TYR A 183 0.05 14.18 -13.46
C TYR A 183 -0.16 15.46 -14.27
N TYR A 184 -1.22 16.22 -13.98
CA TYR A 184 -1.49 17.48 -14.70
C TYR A 184 -0.42 18.55 -14.41
N LEU A 185 0.01 18.70 -13.16
CA LEU A 185 1.04 19.64 -12.78
C LEU A 185 2.38 19.30 -13.43
N LEU A 186 2.77 18.02 -13.43
CA LEU A 186 3.97 17.53 -14.08
C LEU A 186 3.94 17.79 -15.58
N ARG A 187 2.81 17.50 -16.25
CA ARG A 187 2.64 17.75 -17.68
C ARG A 187 2.74 19.25 -18.02
N ARG A 188 2.16 20.11 -17.18
CA ARG A 188 2.26 21.57 -17.34
C ARG A 188 3.71 22.05 -17.18
N ALA A 189 4.42 21.55 -16.17
CA ALA A 189 5.82 21.89 -15.93
C ALA A 189 6.73 21.41 -17.08
N ALA A 190 6.50 20.21 -17.62
CA ALA A 190 7.22 19.69 -18.77
C ALA A 190 7.05 20.60 -20.00
N LYS A 191 5.81 20.96 -20.33
CA LYS A 191 5.51 21.88 -21.45
C LYS A 191 6.19 23.24 -21.29
N GLN A 192 6.17 23.81 -20.07
CA GLN A 192 6.84 25.08 -19.80
C GLN A 192 8.36 25.00 -19.97
N ARG A 193 8.98 23.87 -19.60
CA ARG A 193 10.41 23.63 -19.75
C ARG A 193 10.82 23.54 -21.22
N GLU A 194 10.03 22.84 -22.03
CA GLU A 194 10.23 22.78 -23.49
C GLU A 194 10.14 24.18 -24.10
N SER A 195 9.08 24.95 -23.81
CA SER A 195 8.94 26.32 -24.33
C SER A 195 10.09 27.24 -23.93
N ARG A 196 10.59 27.14 -22.69
CA ARG A 196 11.78 27.91 -22.25
C ARG A 196 13.04 27.50 -23.00
N MET A 197 13.22 26.22 -23.28
CA MET A 197 14.40 25.72 -24.00
C MET A 197 14.42 26.18 -25.46
N PHE A 198 13.26 26.17 -26.14
CA PHE A 198 13.12 26.74 -27.49
C PHE A 198 13.42 28.24 -27.52
N LEU A 199 12.92 29.01 -26.54
CA LEU A 199 13.21 30.46 -26.45
C LEU A 199 14.70 30.76 -26.24
N ILE A 200 15.42 29.92 -25.49
CA ILE A 200 16.87 30.07 -25.30
C ILE A 200 17.62 29.78 -26.60
N GLN A 201 17.22 28.77 -27.38
CA GLN A 201 17.84 28.45 -28.67
C GLN A 201 17.58 29.50 -29.76
N MET A 202 16.50 30.28 -29.67
CA MET A 202 16.20 31.35 -30.63
C MET A 202 16.90 32.69 -30.31
N ASN A 203 17.47 32.84 -29.12
CA ASN A 203 18.18 34.04 -28.66
C ASN A 203 19.71 33.90 -28.72
N VAL A 204 20.21 32.84 -29.36
CA VAL A 204 21.63 32.60 -29.71
C VAL A 204 21.75 32.59 -31.22
#